data_AF-A0AA96N3S0-F1
#
_entry.id   AF-A0AA96N3S0-F1
#
_cell.length_a   1.000
_cell.length_b   1.000
_cell.length_c   1.000
_cell.angle_alpha   90.00
_cell.angle_beta   90.00
_cell.angle_gamma   90.00
#
_symmetry.space_group_name_H-M   'P 1'
#
loop_
_entity.id
_entity.type
_entity.pdbx_description
1 polymer ?
#
loop_
_entity_poly.entity_id
_entity_poly.type
_entity_poly.pdbx_seq_one_letter_code
_entity_poly.pdbx_strand_id
1 'polypeptide(L)'
;MRNSEKQETIQKKNFPLFSFIHGADLTVVFSLFSVLSVAFMYFYTESQFRYYGVPAELIEIKLINFTGTLFYLLILCLVLAQFISLFSSSKAYSKMYSKRWYTRILFIFSFLITALLVLSKSTDFFVTSEYDKAFTLLLTIGTIIVFLLIFSEITYLVRRKNSGTHNQLVWYISAGIGVLMLSSALGYFQAYFKTAYYVTTEEPRQVVVGKYNGDFIVAPVDLKKGVIKRQYGILKMESKDGKPILESMHTGKLKVEEPRIK
;
A
#
# COMPACT_ATOMS: atom_id res chain seq x y z
N MET A 1 -34.94 -36.00 -28.61
CA MET A 1 -35.38 -35.49 -27.30
C MET A 1 -34.37 -35.68 -26.15
N ARG A 2 -33.10 -36.08 -26.38
CA ARG A 2 -32.10 -36.30 -25.30
C ARG A 2 -31.07 -35.17 -25.08
N ASN A 3 -31.20 -34.05 -25.81
CA ASN A 3 -30.27 -32.92 -25.74
C ASN A 3 -30.81 -31.69 -25.01
N SER A 4 -32.09 -31.67 -24.63
CA SER A 4 -32.70 -30.54 -23.90
C SER A 4 -32.49 -30.60 -22.38
N GLU A 5 -32.29 -31.79 -21.79
CA GLU A 5 -32.06 -31.93 -20.33
C GLU A 5 -30.63 -31.57 -19.89
N LYS A 6 -29.67 -31.46 -20.83
CA LYS A 6 -28.27 -31.14 -20.47
C LYS A 6 -27.97 -29.64 -20.37
N GLN A 7 -28.94 -28.76 -20.69
CA GLN A 7 -28.74 -27.31 -20.68
C GLN A 7 -29.23 -26.61 -19.41
N GLU A 8 -30.04 -27.23 -18.56
CA GLU A 8 -30.57 -26.57 -17.34
C GLU A 8 -29.67 -26.69 -16.10
N THR A 9 -28.70 -27.62 -16.07
CA THR A 9 -27.70 -27.69 -14.99
C THR A 9 -26.47 -26.83 -15.27
N ILE A 10 -26.60 -25.69 -15.95
CA ILE A 10 -25.69 -24.56 -15.73
C ILE A 10 -26.16 -23.89 -14.44
N GLN A 11 -25.94 -24.58 -13.31
CA GLN A 11 -26.08 -23.99 -11.98
C GLN A 11 -25.33 -22.66 -11.98
N LYS A 12 -26.08 -21.56 -11.79
CA LYS A 12 -25.53 -20.24 -11.45
C LYS A 12 -24.66 -20.46 -10.22
N LYS A 13 -23.36 -20.60 -10.44
CA LYS A 13 -22.37 -20.74 -9.37
C LYS A 13 -22.25 -19.35 -8.76
N ASN A 14 -23.18 -19.03 -7.86
CA ASN A 14 -23.20 -17.77 -7.15
C ASN A 14 -21.82 -17.61 -6.50
N PHE A 15 -21.12 -16.53 -6.87
CA PHE A 15 -19.82 -16.25 -6.30
C PHE A 15 -19.99 -16.08 -4.79
N PRO A 16 -19.16 -16.76 -3.96
CA PRO A 16 -19.33 -16.77 -2.51
C PRO A 16 -19.28 -15.38 -1.88
N LEU A 17 -18.58 -14.43 -2.54
CA LEU A 17 -18.55 -13.03 -2.12
C LEU A 17 -19.92 -12.34 -2.28
N PHE A 18 -20.61 -12.56 -3.39
CA PHE A 18 -21.93 -11.99 -3.63
C PHE A 18 -23.00 -12.62 -2.74
N SER A 19 -22.91 -13.93 -2.46
CA SER A 19 -23.80 -14.57 -1.48
C SER A 19 -23.54 -14.09 -0.05
N PHE A 20 -22.27 -13.81 0.29
CA PHE A 20 -21.93 -13.19 1.56
C PHE A 20 -22.51 -11.77 1.66
N ILE A 21 -22.36 -10.93 0.63
CA ILE A 21 -22.92 -9.56 0.63
C ILE A 21 -24.45 -9.56 0.66
N HIS A 22 -25.12 -10.52 0.00
CA HIS A 22 -26.58 -10.64 0.05
C HIS A 22 -27.12 -11.09 1.42
N GLY A 23 -26.31 -11.77 2.23
CA GLY A 23 -26.70 -12.22 3.58
C GLY A 23 -26.11 -11.40 4.72
N ALA A 24 -25.06 -10.61 4.46
CA ALA A 24 -24.41 -9.78 5.45
C ALA A 24 -25.11 -8.43 5.55
N ASP A 25 -25.36 -7.99 6.78
CA ASP A 25 -25.79 -6.62 7.05
C ASP A 25 -24.75 -5.65 6.47
N LEU A 26 -25.19 -4.72 5.61
CA LEU A 26 -24.34 -3.68 5.02
C LEU A 26 -23.57 -2.92 6.10
N THR A 27 -24.16 -2.75 7.28
CA THR A 27 -23.53 -2.15 8.46
C THR A 27 -22.25 -2.86 8.86
N VAL A 28 -22.24 -4.19 8.85
CA VAL A 28 -21.05 -5.00 9.19
C VAL A 28 -19.97 -4.81 8.13
N VAL A 29 -20.35 -4.79 6.85
CA VAL A 29 -19.41 -4.56 5.75
C VAL A 29 -18.76 -3.18 5.88
N PHE A 30 -19.56 -2.12 6.05
CA PHE A 30 -19.04 -0.76 6.23
C PHE A 30 -18.16 -0.62 7.48
N SER A 31 -18.51 -1.31 8.57
CA SER A 31 -17.70 -1.32 9.80
C SER A 31 -16.33 -1.96 9.57
N LEU A 32 -16.28 -3.11 8.87
CA LEU A 32 -15.03 -3.78 8.52
C LEU A 32 -14.15 -2.92 7.62
N PHE A 33 -14.73 -2.30 6.58
CA PHE A 33 -13.99 -1.38 5.72
C PHE A 33 -13.47 -0.17 6.49
N SER A 34 -14.25 0.36 7.45
CA SER A 34 -13.80 1.47 8.30
C SER A 34 -12.59 1.07 9.14
N VAL A 35 -12.61 -0.09 9.78
CA VAL A 35 -11.47 -0.61 10.55
C VAL A 35 -10.24 -0.78 9.66
N LEU A 36 -10.41 -1.36 8.46
CA LEU A 36 -9.33 -1.54 7.50
C LEU A 36 -8.76 -0.20 7.01
N SER A 37 -9.60 0.82 6.77
CA SER A 37 -9.15 2.15 6.37
C SER A 37 -8.33 2.83 7.46
N VAL A 38 -8.77 2.75 8.73
CA VAL A 38 -8.01 3.28 9.87
C VAL A 38 -6.67 2.57 9.99
N ALA A 39 -6.66 1.23 9.93
CA ALA A 39 -5.42 0.46 9.98
C ALA A 39 -4.48 0.82 8.81
N PHE A 40 -5.03 0.92 7.59
CA PHE A 40 -4.25 1.31 6.41
C PHE A 40 -3.58 2.67 6.62
N MET A 41 -4.34 3.71 7.02
CA MET A 41 -3.75 5.03 7.29
C MET A 41 -2.73 5.00 8.42
N TYR A 42 -3.00 4.24 9.49
CA TYR A 42 -2.07 4.12 10.61
C TYR A 42 -0.71 3.60 10.13
N PHE A 43 -0.68 2.45 9.45
CA PHE A 43 0.57 1.87 8.93
C PHE A 43 1.24 2.75 7.88
N TYR A 44 0.45 3.49 7.08
CA TYR A 44 0.98 4.46 6.13
C TYR A 44 1.74 5.59 6.84
N THR A 45 1.07 6.26 7.78
CA THR A 45 1.65 7.42 8.50
C THR A 45 2.76 6.98 9.45
N GLU A 46 2.62 5.83 10.12
CA GLU A 46 3.65 5.25 10.98
C GLU A 46 4.93 5.00 10.20
N SER A 47 4.82 4.39 9.03
CA SER A 47 5.98 4.12 8.18
C SER A 47 6.61 5.40 7.62
N GLN A 48 5.79 6.41 7.31
CA GLN A 48 6.27 7.75 6.93
C GLN A 48 7.03 8.43 8.08
N PHE A 49 6.52 8.35 9.30
CA PHE A 49 7.12 8.96 10.49
C PHE A 49 8.39 8.25 10.92
N ARG A 50 8.41 6.92 10.84
CA ARG A 50 9.58 6.08 11.09
C ARG A 50 10.77 6.48 10.21
N TYR A 51 10.52 6.84 8.95
CA TYR A 51 11.55 7.36 8.04
C TYR A 51 12.22 8.62 8.60
N TYR A 52 11.45 9.57 9.13
CA TYR A 52 11.96 10.79 9.76
C TYR A 52 12.43 10.61 11.22
N GLY A 53 12.24 9.42 11.81
CA GLY A 53 12.51 9.17 13.23
C GLY A 53 11.52 9.83 14.18
N VAL A 54 10.32 10.14 13.71
CA VAL A 54 9.22 10.64 14.53
C VAL A 54 8.57 9.45 15.23
N PRO A 55 8.33 9.53 16.56
CA PRO A 55 7.78 8.42 17.33
C PRO A 55 6.27 8.25 17.05
N ALA A 56 5.76 7.03 17.22
CA ALA A 56 4.42 6.65 16.77
C ALA A 56 3.29 7.33 17.58
N GLU A 57 3.58 7.80 18.80
CA GLU A 57 2.65 8.51 19.68
C GLU A 57 2.21 9.87 19.10
N LEU A 58 2.96 10.40 18.14
CA LEU A 58 2.64 11.66 17.46
C LEU A 58 1.79 11.47 16.20
N ILE A 59 1.36 10.24 15.89
CA ILE A 59 0.52 9.97 14.72
C ILE A 59 -0.90 10.46 15.00
N GLU A 60 -1.35 11.42 14.19
CA GLU A 60 -2.72 11.93 14.21
C GLU A 60 -3.44 11.55 12.90
N ILE A 61 -4.47 10.71 13.00
CA ILE A 61 -5.28 10.30 11.85
C ILE A 61 -6.42 11.31 11.68
N LYS A 62 -6.35 12.11 10.61
CA LYS A 62 -7.41 13.07 10.29
C LYS A 62 -8.60 12.40 9.62
N LEU A 63 -9.81 12.76 10.05
CA LEU A 63 -11.06 12.23 9.49
C LEU A 63 -11.21 12.49 7.98
N ILE A 64 -10.67 13.62 7.48
CA ILE A 64 -10.70 13.90 6.03
C ILE A 64 -9.91 12.87 5.21
N ASN A 65 -8.78 12.39 5.74
CA ASN A 65 -7.98 11.36 5.08
C ASN A 65 -8.67 10.00 5.15
N PHE A 66 -9.38 9.73 6.26
CA PHE A 66 -10.16 8.51 6.46
C PHE A 66 -11.17 8.28 5.33
N THR A 67 -12.00 9.29 5.04
CA THR A 67 -13.04 9.17 4.01
C THR A 67 -12.43 8.88 2.63
N GLY A 68 -11.33 9.56 2.28
CA GLY A 68 -10.60 9.29 1.03
C GLY A 68 -10.04 7.87 0.95
N THR A 69 -9.39 7.40 2.02
CA THR A 69 -8.87 6.03 2.09
C THR A 69 -9.97 4.98 2.04
N LEU A 70 -11.14 5.24 2.65
CA LEU A 70 -12.30 4.35 2.60
C LEU A 70 -12.79 4.16 1.16
N PHE A 71 -13.02 5.25 0.43
CA PHE A 71 -13.42 5.17 -0.98
C PHE A 71 -12.36 4.50 -1.85
N TYR A 72 -11.08 4.79 -1.61
CA TYR A 72 -9.98 4.14 -2.31
C TYR A 72 -9.98 2.62 -2.12
N LEU A 73 -10.11 2.13 -0.88
CA LEU A 73 -10.15 0.70 -0.58
C LEU A 73 -11.39 0.03 -1.17
N LEU A 74 -12.55 0.68 -1.15
CA LEU A 74 -13.76 0.15 -1.79
C LEU A 74 -13.57 -0.03 -3.30
N ILE A 75 -13.05 0.99 -3.99
CA ILE A 75 -12.75 0.91 -5.43
C ILE A 75 -11.72 -0.18 -5.71
N LEU A 76 -10.65 -0.24 -4.91
CA LEU A 76 -9.63 -1.28 -5.03
C LEU A 76 -10.24 -2.67 -4.90
N CYS A 77 -11.09 -2.91 -3.89
CA CYS A 77 -11.78 -4.18 -3.71
C CYS A 77 -12.68 -4.53 -4.89
N LEU A 78 -13.41 -3.57 -5.47
CA LEU A 78 -14.26 -3.79 -6.66
C LEU A 78 -13.41 -4.16 -7.88
N VAL A 79 -12.29 -3.46 -8.11
CA VAL A 79 -11.36 -3.77 -9.21
C VAL A 79 -10.78 -5.18 -9.04
N LEU A 80 -10.34 -5.53 -7.81
CA LEU A 80 -9.82 -6.85 -7.51
C LEU A 80 -10.88 -7.94 -7.70
N ALA A 81 -12.10 -7.71 -7.22
CA ALA A 81 -13.21 -8.64 -7.41
C ALA A 81 -13.52 -8.85 -8.89
N GLN A 82 -13.54 -7.78 -9.69
CA GLN A 82 -13.77 -7.86 -11.13
C GLN A 82 -12.64 -8.63 -11.82
N PHE A 83 -11.39 -8.34 -11.48
CA PHE A 83 -10.22 -9.06 -11.99
C PHE A 83 -10.32 -10.56 -11.68
N ILE A 84 -10.56 -10.92 -10.41
CA ILE A 84 -10.77 -12.31 -9.98
C ILE A 84 -11.92 -12.96 -10.76
N SER A 85 -13.01 -12.24 -11.02
CA SER A 85 -14.14 -12.77 -11.79
C SER A 85 -13.77 -13.09 -13.24
N LEU A 86 -13.00 -12.21 -13.90
CA LEU A 86 -12.54 -12.38 -15.28
C LEU A 86 -11.62 -13.60 -15.39
N PHE A 87 -10.69 -13.75 -14.46
CA PHE A 87 -9.79 -14.91 -14.41
C PHE A 87 -10.51 -16.21 -14.02
N SER A 88 -11.49 -16.13 -13.14
CA SER A 88 -12.25 -17.30 -12.69
C SER A 88 -13.23 -17.84 -13.73
N SER A 89 -13.77 -16.98 -14.60
CA SER A 89 -14.85 -17.33 -15.54
C SER A 89 -14.34 -17.79 -16.91
N SER A 90 -13.06 -17.53 -17.19
CA SER A 90 -12.43 -17.88 -18.45
C SER A 90 -12.19 -19.40 -18.55
N LYS A 91 -12.92 -20.08 -19.45
CA LYS A 91 -12.68 -21.50 -19.80
C LYS A 91 -11.24 -21.73 -20.26
N ALA A 92 -10.66 -20.77 -21.00
CA ALA A 92 -9.26 -20.81 -21.41
C ALA A 92 -8.30 -20.80 -20.20
N TYR A 93 -8.61 -20.01 -19.17
CA TYR A 93 -7.82 -19.94 -17.94
C TYR A 93 -7.85 -21.26 -17.16
N SER A 94 -9.03 -21.85 -16.99
CA SER A 94 -9.18 -23.16 -16.35
C SER A 94 -8.38 -24.26 -17.07
N LYS A 95 -8.29 -24.18 -18.41
CA LYS A 95 -7.56 -25.15 -19.24
C LYS A 95 -6.04 -24.93 -19.17
N MET A 96 -5.56 -23.69 -19.15
CA MET A 96 -4.14 -23.35 -18.97
C MET A 96 -3.62 -23.73 -17.57
N TYR A 97 -4.36 -23.38 -16.52
CA TYR A 97 -3.97 -23.65 -15.13
C TYR A 97 -4.12 -25.11 -14.70
N SER A 98 -4.89 -25.92 -15.44
CA SER A 98 -4.99 -27.38 -15.18
C SER A 98 -3.63 -28.07 -15.25
N LYS A 99 -2.71 -27.55 -16.06
CA LYS A 99 -1.36 -28.07 -16.27
C LYS A 99 -0.43 -27.64 -15.12
N ARG A 100 0.02 -28.61 -14.32
CA ARG A 100 0.92 -28.40 -13.16
C ARG A 100 2.21 -27.65 -13.46
N TRP A 101 2.69 -27.67 -14.70
CA TRP A 101 3.93 -26.99 -15.09
C TRP A 101 3.74 -25.48 -15.31
N TYR A 102 2.56 -25.07 -15.80
CA TYR A 102 2.26 -23.66 -16.07
C TYR A 102 2.20 -22.84 -14.77
N THR A 103 1.57 -23.41 -13.74
CA THR A 103 1.50 -22.80 -12.40
C THR A 103 2.86 -22.65 -11.73
N ARG A 104 3.75 -23.64 -11.92
CA ARG A 104 5.15 -23.56 -11.47
C ARG A 104 5.91 -22.45 -12.22
N ILE A 105 5.71 -22.29 -13.52
CA ILE A 105 6.35 -21.22 -14.29
C ILE A 105 5.85 -19.85 -13.81
N LEU A 106 4.55 -19.65 -13.62
CA LEU A 106 4.02 -18.39 -13.11
C LEU A 106 4.53 -18.08 -11.71
N PHE A 107 4.60 -19.07 -10.83
CA PHE A 107 5.18 -18.90 -9.50
C PHE A 107 6.67 -18.51 -9.56
N ILE A 108 7.46 -19.20 -10.38
CA ILE A 108 8.89 -18.88 -10.59
C ILE A 108 9.04 -17.47 -11.17
N PHE A 109 8.24 -17.12 -12.18
CA PHE A 109 8.30 -15.81 -12.82
C PHE A 109 7.92 -14.70 -11.84
N SER A 110 6.88 -14.92 -11.04
CA SER A 110 6.48 -14.02 -9.97
C SER A 110 7.56 -13.87 -8.90
N PHE A 111 8.19 -14.97 -8.49
CA PHE A 111 9.33 -14.96 -7.57
C PHE A 111 10.53 -14.22 -8.15
N LEU A 112 10.83 -14.42 -9.44
CA LEU A 112 11.93 -13.75 -10.15
C LEU A 112 11.68 -12.26 -10.29
N ILE A 113 10.45 -11.84 -10.61
CA ILE A 113 10.08 -10.42 -10.62
C ILE A 113 10.18 -9.86 -9.18
N THR A 114 9.65 -10.55 -8.16
CA THR A 114 9.78 -10.11 -6.76
C THR A 114 11.25 -9.93 -6.38
N ALA A 115 12.10 -10.91 -6.70
CA ALA A 115 13.53 -10.88 -6.42
C ALA A 115 14.22 -9.74 -7.19
N LEU A 116 13.87 -9.51 -8.45
CA LEU A 116 14.36 -8.38 -9.25
C LEU A 116 13.92 -7.03 -8.68
N LEU A 117 12.69 -6.92 -8.15
CA LEU A 117 12.19 -5.72 -7.48
C LEU A 117 12.90 -5.46 -6.14
N VAL A 118 13.25 -6.52 -5.40
CA VAL A 118 14.05 -6.42 -4.17
C VAL A 118 15.50 -6.07 -4.49
N LEU A 119 16.07 -6.67 -5.54
CA LEU A 119 17.44 -6.39 -5.99
C LEU A 119 17.56 -4.98 -6.59
N SER A 120 16.55 -4.50 -7.33
CA SER A 120 16.56 -3.11 -7.84
C SER A 120 16.53 -2.09 -6.70
N LYS A 121 15.80 -2.39 -5.62
CA LYS A 121 15.83 -1.60 -4.38
C LYS A 121 17.18 -1.64 -3.67
N SER A 122 17.93 -2.75 -3.78
CA SER A 122 19.31 -2.81 -3.26
C SER A 122 20.31 -2.01 -4.11
N THR A 123 20.05 -1.84 -5.41
CA THR A 123 20.88 -1.02 -6.31
C THR A 123 20.57 0.48 -6.24
N ASP A 124 19.35 0.87 -5.79
CA ASP A 124 18.98 2.27 -5.49
C ASP A 124 19.82 2.90 -4.35
N PHE A 125 20.60 2.09 -3.62
CA PHE A 125 21.62 2.58 -2.69
C PHE A 125 22.73 3.39 -3.39
N PHE A 126 22.91 3.25 -4.72
CA PHE A 126 24.07 3.79 -5.42
C PHE A 126 23.82 4.86 -6.51
N VAL A 127 22.59 5.13 -6.99
CA VAL A 127 22.42 6.05 -8.15
C VAL A 127 21.28 7.04 -8.00
N THR A 128 21.62 8.33 -7.90
CA THR A 128 20.72 9.47 -7.68
C THR A 128 20.42 10.25 -8.98
N SER A 129 19.43 9.85 -9.77
CA SER A 129 18.96 10.68 -10.92
C SER A 129 17.43 10.76 -11.04
N GLU A 130 16.94 11.73 -11.82
CA GLU A 130 15.50 12.02 -12.00
C GLU A 130 14.71 10.92 -12.75
N TYR A 131 15.39 9.99 -13.43
CA TYR A 131 14.79 8.79 -14.04
C TYR A 131 14.09 7.86 -13.01
N ASP A 132 14.36 8.09 -11.73
CA ASP A 132 13.95 7.27 -10.59
C ASP A 132 12.43 7.36 -10.28
N LYS A 133 11.71 8.41 -10.68
CA LYS A 133 10.26 8.52 -10.39
C LYS A 133 9.42 7.59 -11.26
N ALA A 134 9.67 7.57 -12.57
CA ALA A 134 8.98 6.66 -13.50
C ALA A 134 9.38 5.21 -13.22
N PHE A 135 10.66 4.96 -12.92
CA PHE A 135 11.15 3.65 -12.56
C PHE A 135 10.55 3.15 -11.25
N THR A 136 10.48 3.97 -10.21
CA THR A 136 9.84 3.62 -8.93
C THR A 136 8.35 3.38 -9.07
N LEU A 137 7.63 4.20 -9.86
CA LEU A 137 6.22 3.95 -10.16
C LEU A 137 6.06 2.60 -10.86
N LEU A 138 6.93 2.29 -11.82
CA LEU A 138 6.95 1.03 -12.54
C LEU A 138 7.29 -0.16 -11.62
N LEU A 139 8.20 0.01 -10.67
CA LEU A 139 8.51 -0.98 -9.63
C LEU A 139 7.31 -1.23 -8.71
N THR A 140 6.60 -0.16 -8.32
CA THR A 140 5.39 -0.23 -7.46
C THR A 140 4.25 -0.94 -8.17
N ILE A 141 4.00 -0.58 -9.44
CA ILE A 141 3.04 -1.28 -10.31
C ILE A 141 3.47 -2.74 -10.48
N GLY A 142 4.76 -3.00 -10.69
CA GLY A 142 5.33 -4.34 -10.78
C GLY A 142 5.11 -5.17 -9.51
N THR A 143 5.28 -4.57 -8.33
CA THR A 143 5.03 -5.26 -7.05
C THR A 143 3.56 -5.57 -6.86
N ILE A 144 2.67 -4.64 -7.23
CA ILE A 144 1.22 -4.87 -7.23
C ILE A 144 0.87 -6.01 -8.19
N ILE A 145 1.38 -6.00 -9.43
CA ILE A 145 1.12 -7.06 -10.42
C ILE A 145 1.60 -8.42 -9.90
N VAL A 146 2.83 -8.48 -9.36
CA VAL A 146 3.37 -9.70 -8.75
C VAL A 146 2.50 -10.17 -7.60
N PHE A 147 2.09 -9.26 -6.71
CA PHE A 147 1.19 -9.60 -5.61
C PHE A 147 -0.13 -10.19 -6.14
N LEU A 148 -0.71 -9.60 -7.19
CA LEU A 148 -1.92 -10.11 -7.83
C LEU A 148 -1.71 -11.48 -8.49
N LEU A 149 -0.54 -11.72 -9.09
CA LEU A 149 -0.19 -13.00 -9.69
C LEU A 149 -0.02 -14.09 -8.62
N ILE A 150 0.73 -13.83 -7.55
CA ILE A 150 0.86 -14.73 -6.39
C ILE A 150 -0.50 -14.99 -5.78
N PHE A 151 -1.29 -13.93 -5.59
CA PHE A 151 -2.64 -14.03 -5.05
C PHE A 151 -3.53 -14.91 -5.91
N SER A 152 -3.46 -14.77 -7.24
CA SER A 152 -4.23 -15.59 -8.20
C SER A 152 -3.79 -17.07 -8.22
N GLU A 153 -2.48 -17.34 -8.09
CA GLU A 153 -1.91 -18.69 -8.06
C GLU A 153 -2.30 -19.43 -6.80
N ILE A 154 -2.08 -18.78 -5.64
CA ILE A 154 -2.42 -19.41 -4.39
C ILE A 154 -3.95 -19.64 -4.38
N THR A 155 -4.81 -18.70 -4.85
CA THR A 155 -6.29 -18.87 -4.79
C THR A 155 -6.74 -20.03 -5.66
N TYR A 156 -6.07 -20.22 -6.80
CA TYR A 156 -6.27 -21.41 -7.63
C TYR A 156 -5.86 -22.71 -6.91
N LEU A 157 -4.69 -22.73 -6.26
CA LEU A 157 -4.19 -23.92 -5.55
C LEU A 157 -5.10 -24.32 -4.38
N VAL A 158 -5.61 -23.35 -3.62
CA VAL A 158 -6.53 -23.61 -2.52
C VAL A 158 -7.89 -24.10 -3.01
N ARG A 159 -8.42 -23.50 -4.08
CA ARG A 159 -9.67 -23.95 -4.70
C ARG A 159 -9.56 -25.39 -5.22
N ARG A 160 -8.37 -25.81 -5.64
CA ARG A 160 -8.11 -27.15 -6.18
C ARG A 160 -8.00 -28.24 -5.11
N LYS A 161 -7.45 -27.94 -3.92
CA LYS A 161 -7.02 -28.99 -2.97
C LYS A 161 -7.99 -29.28 -1.83
N ASN A 162 -8.85 -28.36 -1.41
CA ASN A 162 -9.90 -28.65 -0.43
C ASN A 162 -10.87 -27.46 -0.28
N SER A 163 -12.17 -27.68 -0.49
CA SER A 163 -13.23 -26.65 -0.33
C SER A 163 -13.60 -26.37 1.13
N GLY A 164 -12.77 -26.78 2.09
CA GLY A 164 -12.99 -26.53 3.51
C GLY A 164 -12.96 -25.04 3.84
N THR A 165 -13.92 -24.58 4.63
CA THR A 165 -14.07 -23.20 5.11
C THR A 165 -12.81 -22.64 5.76
N HIS A 166 -11.99 -23.50 6.39
CA HIS A 166 -10.75 -23.09 7.06
C HIS A 166 -9.72 -22.47 6.10
N ASN A 167 -9.61 -23.00 4.87
CA ASN A 167 -8.67 -22.45 3.90
C ASN A 167 -9.07 -21.03 3.50
N GLN A 168 -10.37 -20.73 3.37
CA GLN A 168 -10.88 -19.41 3.00
C GLN A 168 -10.63 -18.34 4.08
N LEU A 169 -10.63 -18.73 5.36
CA LEU A 169 -10.33 -17.78 6.44
C LEU A 169 -8.86 -17.35 6.43
N VAL A 170 -7.93 -18.32 6.33
CA VAL A 170 -6.48 -18.05 6.24
C VAL A 170 -6.19 -17.09 5.09
N TRP A 171 -6.93 -17.22 3.99
CA TRP A 171 -6.88 -16.33 2.85
C TRP A 171 -7.23 -14.89 3.12
N TYR A 172 -8.39 -14.65 3.73
CA TYR A 172 -8.82 -13.30 4.04
C TYR A 172 -7.83 -12.63 5.00
N ILE A 173 -7.27 -13.39 5.93
CA ILE A 173 -6.22 -12.90 6.84
C ILE A 173 -4.95 -12.55 6.07
N SER A 174 -4.43 -13.43 5.21
CA SER A 174 -3.23 -13.14 4.41
C SER A 174 -3.42 -11.94 3.47
N ALA A 175 -4.61 -11.81 2.86
CA ALA A 175 -4.96 -10.66 2.03
C ALA A 175 -4.94 -9.37 2.84
N GLY A 176 -5.55 -9.39 4.03
CA GLY A 176 -5.54 -8.26 4.96
C GLY A 176 -4.13 -7.84 5.35
N ILE A 177 -3.27 -8.80 5.74
CA ILE A 177 -1.86 -8.53 6.05
C ILE A 177 -1.14 -7.91 4.84
N GLY A 178 -1.33 -8.45 3.64
CA GLY A 178 -0.73 -7.92 2.42
C GLY A 178 -1.12 -6.47 2.14
N VAL A 179 -2.39 -6.11 2.36
CA VAL A 179 -2.87 -4.72 2.23
C VAL A 179 -2.20 -3.79 3.25
N LEU A 180 -2.01 -4.24 4.49
CA LEU A 180 -1.32 -3.45 5.52
C LEU A 180 0.18 -3.28 5.22
N MET A 181 0.86 -4.32 4.73
CA MET A 181 2.26 -4.23 4.30
C MET A 181 2.42 -3.28 3.11
N LEU A 182 1.51 -3.33 2.14
CA LEU A 182 1.46 -2.39 1.03
C LEU A 182 1.33 -0.94 1.54
N SER A 183 0.47 -0.72 2.53
CA SER A 183 0.30 0.60 3.14
C SER A 183 1.59 1.17 3.73
N SER A 184 2.30 0.36 4.53
CA SER A 184 3.57 0.75 5.13
C SER A 184 4.61 1.07 4.04
N ALA A 185 4.73 0.22 3.01
CA ALA A 185 5.61 0.47 1.88
C ALA A 185 5.30 1.81 1.20
N LEU A 186 4.03 2.08 0.87
CA LEU A 186 3.61 3.34 0.25
C LEU A 186 3.92 4.56 1.13
N GLY A 187 3.75 4.46 2.45
CA GLY A 187 4.08 5.53 3.39
C GLY A 187 5.57 5.85 3.43
N TYR A 188 6.40 4.81 3.50
CA TYR A 188 7.87 4.96 3.42
C TYR A 188 8.29 5.57 2.08
N PHE A 189 7.75 5.05 0.98
CA PHE A 189 8.07 5.54 -0.37
C PHE A 189 7.69 7.01 -0.55
N GLN A 190 6.51 7.42 -0.07
CA GLN A 190 6.11 8.81 -0.14
C GLN A 190 7.10 9.71 0.61
N ALA A 191 7.54 9.30 1.81
CA ALA A 191 8.51 10.03 2.62
C ALA A 191 9.86 10.17 1.91
N TYR A 192 10.37 9.06 1.37
CA TYR A 192 11.66 8.98 0.68
C TYR A 192 11.70 9.83 -0.59
N PHE A 193 10.63 9.81 -1.38
CA PHE A 193 10.55 10.53 -2.66
C PHE A 193 10.02 11.96 -2.57
N LYS A 194 9.70 12.46 -1.37
CA LYS A 194 9.21 13.82 -1.18
C LYS A 194 10.30 14.83 -1.53
N THR A 195 10.00 15.72 -2.48
CA THR A 195 10.92 16.75 -2.99
C THR A 195 10.54 18.18 -2.63
N ALA A 196 9.35 18.38 -2.08
CA ALA A 196 8.83 19.68 -1.68
C ALA A 196 8.50 19.65 -0.19
N TYR A 197 9.03 20.63 0.54
CA TYR A 197 8.88 20.75 1.98
C TYR A 197 8.49 22.18 2.34
N TYR A 198 7.75 22.32 3.43
CA TYR A 198 7.66 23.59 4.13
C TYR A 198 8.91 23.72 4.99
N VAL A 199 9.66 24.81 4.82
CA VAL A 199 10.92 25.07 5.52
C VAL A 199 10.75 26.31 6.38
N THR A 200 11.31 26.30 7.58
CA THR A 200 11.35 27.50 8.43
C THR A 200 12.24 28.58 7.81
N THR A 201 11.84 29.84 7.94
CA THR A 201 12.62 30.99 7.47
C THR A 201 13.79 31.31 8.38
N GLU A 202 13.67 30.99 9.67
CA GLU A 202 14.68 31.22 10.71
C GLU A 202 15.74 30.11 10.76
N GLU A 203 16.96 30.49 11.13
CA GLU A 203 18.07 29.56 11.41
C GLU A 203 18.02 29.07 12.86
N PRO A 204 18.23 27.77 13.14
CA PRO A 204 18.54 26.72 12.17
C PRO A 204 17.31 26.30 11.35
N ARG A 205 17.47 26.14 10.02
CA ARG A 205 16.36 25.72 9.15
C ARG A 205 15.83 24.33 9.54
N GLN A 206 14.51 24.20 9.50
CA GLN A 206 13.80 22.97 9.79
C GLN A 206 12.78 22.68 8.69
N VAL A 207 12.54 21.42 8.38
CA VAL A 207 11.48 20.98 7.46
C VAL A 207 10.28 20.45 8.23
N VAL A 208 9.08 20.76 7.75
CA VAL A 208 7.84 20.16 8.27
C VAL A 208 7.70 18.74 7.73
N VAL A 209 7.68 17.77 8.64
CA VAL A 209 7.53 16.34 8.34
C VAL A 209 6.12 15.83 8.65
N GLY A 210 5.38 16.52 9.53
CA GLY A 210 4.03 16.13 9.92
C GLY A 210 3.29 17.21 10.70
N LYS A 211 2.13 16.84 11.27
CA LYS A 211 1.35 17.66 12.20
C LYS A 211 0.88 16.81 13.38
N TYR A 212 0.76 17.44 14.55
CA TYR A 212 0.22 16.82 15.76
C TYR A 212 -0.50 17.87 16.60
N ASN A 213 -1.78 17.66 16.91
CA ASN A 213 -2.62 18.57 17.69
C ASN A 213 -2.63 20.01 17.17
N GLY A 214 -2.62 20.17 15.83
CA GLY A 214 -2.57 21.48 15.18
C GLY A 214 -1.17 22.09 15.02
N ASP A 215 -0.18 21.60 15.76
CA ASP A 215 1.22 22.03 15.65
C ASP A 215 1.97 21.28 14.55
N PHE A 216 3.10 21.83 14.10
CA PHE A 216 3.96 21.20 13.09
C PHE A 216 5.00 20.31 13.74
N ILE A 217 5.15 19.10 13.23
CA ILE A 217 6.32 18.26 13.54
C ILE A 217 7.41 18.67 12.55
N VAL A 218 8.53 19.14 13.09
CA VAL A 218 9.65 19.69 12.32
C VAL A 218 10.91 18.87 12.55
N ALA A 219 11.78 18.79 11.55
CA ALA A 219 13.08 18.13 11.64
C ALA A 219 14.18 19.07 11.12
N PRO A 220 15.34 19.21 11.81
CA PRO A 220 16.43 20.06 11.34
C PRO A 220 16.96 19.61 9.98
N VAL A 221 17.23 20.57 9.09
CA VAL A 221 17.71 20.29 7.74
C VAL A 221 18.99 21.07 7.44
N ASP A 222 19.94 20.39 6.81
CA ASP A 222 21.07 21.03 6.14
C ASP A 222 20.77 21.05 4.63
N LEU A 223 20.21 22.15 4.14
CA LEU A 223 19.81 22.29 2.73
C LEU A 223 21.01 22.24 1.78
N LYS A 224 22.21 22.62 2.23
CA LYS A 224 23.42 22.54 1.41
C LYS A 224 23.85 21.09 1.20
N LYS A 225 23.72 20.26 2.24
CA LYS A 225 24.02 18.83 2.17
C LYS A 225 22.85 17.97 1.66
N GLY A 226 21.64 18.53 1.64
CA GLY A 226 20.43 17.78 1.32
C GLY A 226 20.08 16.72 2.37
N VAL A 227 20.40 16.98 3.65
CA VAL A 227 20.25 16.01 4.73
C VAL A 227 19.27 16.51 5.80
N ILE A 228 18.32 15.67 6.18
CA ILE A 228 17.44 15.85 7.34
C ILE A 228 18.05 15.09 8.52
N LYS A 229 18.31 15.77 9.62
CA LYS A 229 18.75 15.11 10.85
C LYS A 229 17.59 14.34 11.46
N ARG A 230 17.85 13.13 11.95
CA ARG A 230 16.84 12.27 12.60
C ARG A 230 16.53 12.72 14.03
N GLN A 231 16.06 13.97 14.13
CA GLN A 231 15.63 14.64 15.34
C GLN A 231 14.32 15.35 15.00
N TYR A 232 13.37 15.31 15.93
CA TYR A 232 12.10 16.00 15.75
C TYR A 232 11.92 17.08 16.81
N GLY A 233 11.20 18.13 16.45
CA GLY A 233 10.68 19.15 17.34
C GLY A 233 9.21 19.41 17.03
N ILE A 234 8.54 20.09 17.94
CA ILE A 234 7.18 20.59 17.73
C ILE A 234 7.27 22.11 17.60
N LEU A 235 6.81 22.63 16.47
CA LEU A 235 6.74 24.05 16.18
C LEU A 235 5.27 24.47 16.18
N LYS A 236 4.92 25.40 17.08
CA LYS A 236 3.56 25.91 17.18
C LYS A 236 3.16 26.65 15.91
N MET A 237 1.92 26.42 15.45
CA MET A 237 1.41 27.03 14.22
C MET A 237 1.07 28.53 14.40
N GLU A 238 0.95 29.00 15.64
CA GLU A 238 0.68 30.40 15.99
C GLU A 238 1.95 31.26 15.89
N SER A 239 2.00 32.14 14.88
CA SER A 239 3.00 33.20 14.79
C SER A 239 2.57 34.37 15.67
N LYS A 240 3.35 34.67 16.71
CA LYS A 240 3.12 35.84 17.59
C LYS A 240 3.06 37.17 16.81
N ASP A 241 3.69 37.22 15.63
CA ASP A 241 3.85 38.43 14.83
C ASP A 241 3.10 38.38 13.48
N GLY A 242 2.25 37.37 13.25
CA GLY A 242 1.45 37.23 12.02
C GLY A 242 2.25 36.97 10.73
N LYS A 243 3.58 36.87 10.80
CA LYS A 243 4.44 36.50 9.66
C LYS A 243 4.42 34.99 9.42
N PRO A 244 4.42 34.54 8.15
CA PRO A 244 4.52 33.13 7.84
C PRO A 244 5.87 32.59 8.31
N ILE A 245 5.84 31.65 9.26
CA ILE A 245 7.05 30.97 9.79
C ILE A 245 7.58 29.94 8.76
N LEU A 246 6.77 29.62 7.74
CA LEU A 246 7.04 28.54 6.79
C LEU A 246 6.98 29.02 5.34
N GLU A 247 7.99 28.65 4.57
CA GLU A 247 8.03 28.82 3.13
C GLU A 247 7.93 27.45 2.43
N SER A 248 7.05 27.33 1.43
CA SER A 248 7.01 26.14 0.58
C SER A 248 8.20 26.17 -0.39
N MET A 249 9.14 25.25 -0.22
CA MET A 249 10.36 25.19 -1.02
C MET A 249 10.45 23.86 -1.76
N HIS A 250 10.80 23.92 -3.05
CA HIS A 250 11.21 22.74 -3.81
C HIS A 250 12.69 22.45 -3.52
N THR A 251 12.95 21.68 -2.47
CA THR A 251 14.30 21.41 -1.97
C THR A 251 15.05 20.34 -2.77
N GLY A 252 14.36 19.66 -3.70
CA GLY A 252 14.84 18.39 -4.24
C GLY A 252 14.74 17.26 -3.20
N LYS A 253 15.36 16.11 -3.48
CA LYS A 253 15.34 14.95 -2.57
C LYS A 253 16.22 15.23 -1.35
N LEU A 254 15.62 15.15 -0.16
CA LEU A 254 16.34 15.21 1.11
C LEU A 254 16.51 13.80 1.68
N LYS A 255 17.73 13.43 2.08
CA LYS A 255 18.03 12.13 2.71
C LYS A 255 18.02 12.27 4.24
N VAL A 256 17.40 11.33 4.95
CA VAL A 256 17.47 11.32 6.41
C VAL A 256 18.81 10.74 6.85
N GLU A 257 19.48 11.37 7.83
CA GLU A 257 20.73 10.86 8.39
C GLU A 257 20.51 9.49 9.04
N GLU A 258 21.33 8.50 8.67
CA GLU A 258 21.27 7.17 9.26
C GLU A 258 21.67 7.23 10.74
N PRO A 259 21.01 6.45 11.62
CA PRO A 259 21.40 6.38 13.02
C PRO A 259 22.83 5.85 13.12
N ARG A 260 23.72 6.63 13.73
CA ARG A 260 25.07 6.14 14.05
C ARG A 260 24.94 5.10 15.15
N ILE A 261 25.03 3.82 14.78
CA ILE A 261 25.19 2.73 15.74
C ILE A 261 26.57 2.94 16.36
N LYS A 262 26.61 3.35 17.62
CA LYS A 262 27.84 3.45 18.42
C LYS A 262 28.12 2.12 19.10
#